data_AF-A0AAN4PDJ6-F1
#
_entry.id   AF-A0AAN4PDJ6-F1
#
_cell.length_a   1.000
_cell.length_b   1.000
_cell.length_c   1.000
_cell.angle_alpha   90.00
_cell.angle_beta   90.00
_cell.angle_gamma   90.00
#
_symmetry.space_group_name_H-M   'P 1'
#
loop_
_entity.id
_entity.type
_entity.pdbx_description
1 polymer ?
#
loop_
_entity_poly.entity_id
_entity_poly.type
_entity_poly.pdbx_seq_one_letter_code
_entity_poly.pdbx_strand_id
1 'polypeptide(L)'
;MLSFFNWGASPSSSPNTDSKKTSPAPSQPDSIPGSVDPQPQQTQLQPQRPLTNLKLLFGGVTFFTLSLLITRRAFTRRVLASTPPYWTSSVYHRPPVNGAGDAFEALSLATLNVCSFAMMATGGVLYALDINSVEDMRRYVKKEMGTGTVRDEEVEKEVEEWVAKVLGEKFGVELKKEKEKETGNVEGKGE
;
A
#
# COMPACT_ATOMS: atom_id res chain seq x y z
N MET A 1 -18.97 -7.93 -39.63
CA MET A 1 -17.67 -7.34 -40.03
C MET A 1 -17.16 -6.56 -38.82
N LEU A 2 -16.08 -6.88 -38.12
CA LEU A 2 -14.95 -7.79 -38.32
C LEU A 2 -14.50 -8.30 -36.95
N SER A 3 -14.19 -9.59 -36.89
CA SER A 3 -13.65 -10.31 -35.72
C SER A 3 -12.13 -10.14 -35.64
N PHE A 4 -11.58 -9.87 -34.45
CA PHE A 4 -10.14 -9.89 -34.21
C PHE A 4 -9.79 -10.96 -33.18
N PHE A 5 -9.84 -12.22 -33.60
CA PHE A 5 -9.18 -13.34 -32.93
C PHE A 5 -8.79 -14.37 -34.00
N ASN A 6 -7.49 -14.44 -34.31
CA ASN A 6 -6.85 -15.54 -35.04
C ASN A 6 -5.37 -15.53 -34.62
N TRP A 7 -4.93 -16.43 -33.74
CA TRP A 7 -4.45 -17.80 -34.03
C TRP A 7 -3.04 -17.82 -34.63
N GLY A 8 -2.15 -18.59 -34.00
CA GLY A 8 -1.09 -19.31 -34.74
C GLY A 8 0.33 -19.15 -34.21
N ALA A 9 0.88 -20.25 -33.71
CA ALA A 9 2.25 -20.43 -33.21
C ALA A 9 3.24 -20.86 -34.31
N SER A 10 4.51 -20.41 -34.17
CA SER A 10 5.85 -21.07 -34.36
C SER A 10 6.18 -21.84 -35.67
N PRO A 11 7.43 -22.31 -35.95
CA PRO A 11 8.82 -22.00 -35.49
C PRO A 11 9.87 -21.85 -36.64
N SER A 12 11.12 -21.45 -36.34
CA SER A 12 12.34 -21.71 -37.17
C SER A 12 13.59 -21.35 -36.33
N SER A 13 14.38 -22.30 -35.80
CA SER A 13 15.46 -23.12 -36.38
C SER A 13 16.71 -22.35 -36.86
N SER A 14 17.79 -22.35 -36.07
CA SER A 14 19.13 -22.83 -36.48
C SER A 14 20.17 -22.87 -35.33
N PRO A 15 21.21 -23.73 -35.44
CA PRO A 15 22.02 -24.26 -34.33
C PRO A 15 23.47 -23.76 -34.31
N ASN A 16 24.22 -24.02 -33.23
CA ASN A 16 25.67 -24.32 -33.18
C ASN A 16 26.07 -24.63 -31.72
N THR A 17 26.48 -25.88 -31.40
CA THR A 17 27.90 -26.30 -31.20
C THR A 17 28.42 -25.82 -29.83
N ASP A 18 28.89 -26.59 -28.85
CA ASP A 18 29.42 -27.96 -28.75
C ASP A 18 29.36 -28.34 -27.25
N SER A 19 28.87 -29.53 -26.91
CA SER A 19 28.93 -30.05 -25.53
C SER A 19 30.09 -31.02 -25.38
N LYS A 20 31.04 -30.58 -24.56
CA LYS A 20 32.33 -31.19 -24.18
C LYS A 20 32.19 -32.62 -23.63
N LYS A 21 33.00 -33.54 -24.19
CA LYS A 21 33.21 -34.93 -23.76
C LYS A 21 34.25 -35.03 -22.62
N THR A 22 34.13 -36.12 -21.86
CA THR A 22 34.74 -36.51 -20.57
C THR A 22 36.21 -37.03 -20.64
N SER A 23 37.01 -36.71 -19.58
CA SER A 23 38.19 -37.40 -18.96
C SER A 23 39.49 -37.74 -19.75
N PRO A 24 40.66 -38.07 -19.11
CA PRO A 24 41.23 -37.79 -17.76
C PRO A 24 42.72 -37.27 -17.78
N ALA A 25 43.33 -37.05 -16.59
CA ALA A 25 44.69 -36.51 -16.31
C ALA A 25 45.88 -37.43 -16.72
N PRO A 26 47.18 -36.97 -16.76
CA PRO A 26 48.01 -36.82 -15.54
C PRO A 26 49.19 -35.77 -15.55
N SER A 27 49.75 -35.52 -14.35
CA SER A 27 51.15 -35.11 -14.02
C SER A 27 51.60 -33.63 -13.94
N GLN A 28 51.84 -33.22 -12.67
CA GLN A 28 52.67 -32.19 -11.97
C GLN A 28 53.85 -31.45 -12.72
N PRO A 29 54.66 -30.61 -12.02
CA PRO A 29 54.38 -29.32 -11.37
C PRO A 29 55.41 -28.24 -11.81
N ASP A 30 55.08 -26.94 -11.85
CA ASP A 30 56.16 -25.93 -11.77
C ASP A 30 55.67 -24.54 -11.36
N SER A 31 56.57 -23.84 -10.67
CA SER A 31 56.35 -22.71 -9.79
C SER A 31 56.50 -21.37 -10.52
N ILE A 32 55.57 -20.42 -10.34
CA ILE A 32 55.86 -18.96 -10.46
C ILE A 32 54.96 -18.17 -9.49
N PRO A 33 55.52 -17.31 -8.61
CA PRO A 33 54.77 -16.32 -7.86
C PRO A 33 54.63 -15.05 -8.71
N GLY A 34 53.41 -14.63 -9.05
CA GLY A 34 53.25 -13.48 -9.92
C GLY A 34 51.86 -12.87 -9.89
N SER A 35 51.80 -11.69 -9.31
CA SER A 35 50.78 -10.64 -9.47
C SER A 35 49.35 -10.97 -9.01
N VAL A 36 49.04 -10.46 -7.82
CA VAL A 36 47.67 -10.13 -7.43
C VAL A 36 47.23 -8.97 -8.32
N ASP A 37 46.50 -9.25 -9.39
CA ASP A 37 45.79 -8.22 -10.14
C ASP A 37 44.79 -7.55 -9.18
N PRO A 38 44.80 -6.21 -9.01
CA PRO A 38 43.73 -5.53 -8.32
C PRO A 38 42.46 -5.68 -9.16
N GLN A 39 41.58 -6.57 -8.72
CA GLN A 39 40.25 -6.74 -9.27
C GLN A 39 39.60 -5.35 -9.43
N PRO A 40 39.15 -4.95 -10.63
CA PRO A 40 38.45 -3.70 -10.79
C PRO A 40 37.20 -3.77 -9.91
N GLN A 41 37.15 -2.94 -8.87
CA GLN A 41 35.92 -2.65 -8.15
C GLN A 41 34.91 -2.21 -9.22
N GLN A 42 34.00 -3.11 -9.57
CA GLN A 42 32.81 -2.74 -10.30
C GLN A 42 32.11 -1.73 -9.40
N THR A 43 32.25 -0.45 -9.75
CA THR A 43 31.40 0.62 -9.24
C THR A 43 29.99 0.19 -9.60
N GLN A 44 29.31 -0.46 -8.65
CA GLN A 44 27.92 -0.86 -8.75
C GLN A 44 27.17 0.42 -9.05
N LEU A 45 26.86 0.64 -10.33
CA LEU A 45 26.00 1.72 -10.79
C LEU A 45 24.72 1.55 -9.98
N GLN A 46 24.56 2.45 -9.01
CA GLN A 46 23.46 2.40 -8.07
C GLN A 46 22.18 2.33 -8.91
N PRO A 47 21.36 1.26 -8.78
CA PRO A 47 20.18 1.11 -9.61
C PRO A 47 19.33 2.36 -9.41
N GLN A 48 19.09 3.09 -10.50
CA GLN A 48 18.27 4.30 -10.48
C GLN A 48 16.87 3.89 -10.02
N ARG A 49 16.58 4.10 -8.73
CA ARG A 49 15.32 3.65 -8.14
C ARG A 49 14.18 4.43 -8.79
N PRO A 50 13.18 3.75 -9.35
CA PRO A 50 12.05 4.44 -9.95
C PRO A 50 11.22 5.12 -8.86
N LEU A 51 10.98 6.43 -8.99
CA LEU A 51 10.23 7.26 -8.03
C LEU A 51 8.71 7.07 -8.16
N THR A 52 8.24 5.81 -8.08
CA THR A 52 6.83 5.44 -8.27
C THR A 52 5.96 5.88 -7.09
N ASN A 53 6.49 5.82 -5.88
CA ASN A 53 5.88 6.31 -4.64
C ASN A 53 5.47 7.79 -4.74
N LEU A 54 6.34 8.62 -5.30
CA LEU A 54 6.14 10.06 -5.43
C LEU A 54 5.00 10.37 -6.40
N LYS A 55 4.89 9.63 -7.50
CA LYS A 55 3.78 9.77 -8.46
C LYS A 55 2.43 9.41 -7.84
N LEU A 56 2.39 8.36 -7.03
CA LEU A 56 1.18 7.94 -6.33
C LEU A 56 0.79 8.97 -5.24
N LEU A 57 1.77 9.49 -4.50
CA LEU A 57 1.55 10.55 -3.51
C LEU A 57 1.02 11.82 -4.17
N PHE A 58 1.66 12.32 -5.23
CA PHE A 58 1.17 13.50 -5.95
C PHE A 58 -0.21 13.26 -6.55
N GLY A 59 -0.47 12.08 -7.09
CA GLY A 59 -1.81 11.68 -7.55
C GLY A 59 -2.86 11.75 -6.43
N GLY A 60 -2.56 11.18 -5.27
CA GLY A 60 -3.45 11.21 -4.10
C GLY A 60 -3.67 12.62 -3.56
N VAL A 61 -2.61 13.43 -3.42
CA VAL A 61 -2.70 14.81 -2.92
C VAL A 61 -3.48 15.71 -3.88
N THR A 62 -3.20 15.62 -5.18
CA THR A 62 -3.93 16.40 -6.21
C THR A 62 -5.40 16.00 -6.26
N PHE A 63 -5.70 14.70 -6.20
CA PHE A 63 -7.08 14.22 -6.18
C PHE A 63 -7.82 14.63 -4.89
N PHE A 64 -7.17 14.55 -3.73
CA PHE A 64 -7.73 14.97 -2.45
C PHE A 64 -8.00 16.47 -2.39
N THR A 65 -7.06 17.30 -2.84
CA THR A 65 -7.26 18.75 -2.90
C THR A 65 -8.39 19.13 -3.85
N LEU A 66 -8.50 18.49 -5.02
CA LEU A 66 -9.64 18.68 -5.93
C LEU A 66 -10.97 18.27 -5.27
N SER A 67 -11.00 17.14 -4.57
CA SER A 67 -12.18 16.65 -3.83
C SER A 67 -12.63 17.65 -2.75
N LEU A 68 -11.68 18.21 -2.00
CA LEU A 68 -11.95 19.25 -1.00
C LEU A 68 -12.49 20.54 -1.63
N LEU A 69 -11.96 20.95 -2.79
CA LEU A 69 -12.47 22.14 -3.49
C LEU A 69 -13.92 21.95 -3.96
N ILE A 70 -14.25 20.76 -4.49
CA ILE A 70 -15.61 20.41 -4.89
C ILE A 70 -16.54 20.42 -3.68
N THR A 71 -16.13 19.79 -2.59
CA THR A 71 -16.89 19.76 -1.33
C THR A 71 -17.12 21.17 -0.78
N ARG A 72 -16.07 22.00 -0.74
CA ARG A 72 -16.17 23.38 -0.26
C ARG A 72 -17.12 24.20 -1.13
N ARG A 73 -17.06 24.04 -2.46
CA ARG A 73 -17.99 24.71 -3.38
C ARG A 73 -19.43 24.27 -3.15
N ALA A 74 -19.68 22.96 -3.02
CA ALA A 74 -21.02 22.41 -2.79
C ALA A 74 -21.60 22.90 -1.45
N PHE A 75 -20.80 22.79 -0.38
CA PHE A 75 -21.20 23.22 0.96
C PHE A 75 -21.49 24.73 1.02
N THR A 76 -20.63 25.57 0.43
CA THR A 76 -20.84 27.03 0.42
C THR A 76 -22.16 27.41 -0.26
N ARG A 77 -22.53 26.75 -1.36
CA ARG A 77 -23.83 26.99 -2.03
C ARG A 77 -25.01 26.68 -1.12
N ARG A 78 -24.91 25.62 -0.32
CA ARG A 78 -25.96 25.23 0.65
C ARG A 78 -26.04 26.22 1.81
N VAL A 79 -24.90 26.59 2.39
CA VAL A 79 -24.84 27.58 3.48
C VAL A 79 -25.44 28.93 3.05
N LEU A 80 -25.11 29.39 1.83
CA LEU A 80 -25.67 30.63 1.28
C LEU A 80 -27.20 30.52 1.07
N ALA A 81 -27.71 29.38 0.60
CA ALA A 81 -29.14 29.16 0.47
C ALA A 81 -29.87 29.09 1.82
N SER A 82 -29.21 28.57 2.86
CA SER A 82 -29.75 28.49 4.22
C SER A 82 -29.69 29.81 5.00
N THR A 83 -28.93 30.80 4.54
CA THR A 83 -28.79 32.08 5.23
C THR A 83 -29.97 32.99 4.89
N PRO A 84 -30.80 33.41 5.86
CA PRO A 84 -31.93 34.31 5.61
C PRO A 84 -31.46 35.73 5.21
N PRO A 85 -32.12 36.41 4.24
CA PRO A 85 -31.91 37.84 4.01
C PRO A 85 -32.31 38.71 5.21
N TYR A 86 -31.76 39.93 5.29
CA TYR A 86 -31.83 40.84 6.45
C TYR A 86 -33.25 41.13 7.00
N TRP A 87 -34.31 40.95 6.22
CA TRP A 87 -35.69 41.25 6.60
C TRP A 87 -36.61 40.02 6.68
N THR A 88 -36.07 38.81 6.53
CA THR A 88 -36.84 37.59 6.80
C THR A 88 -36.46 37.02 8.17
N SER A 89 -37.46 36.67 8.97
CA SER A 89 -37.19 35.98 10.24
C SER A 89 -36.77 34.53 9.95
N SER A 90 -35.89 33.97 10.78
CA SER A 90 -35.42 32.59 10.66
C SER A 90 -36.54 31.55 10.65
N VAL A 91 -37.71 31.88 11.21
CA VAL A 91 -38.89 31.01 11.28
C VAL A 91 -39.60 30.87 9.93
N TYR A 92 -39.55 31.92 9.09
CA TYR A 92 -40.22 31.94 7.79
C TYR A 92 -39.28 31.63 6.61
N HIS A 93 -37.96 31.64 6.83
CA HIS A 93 -36.99 31.22 5.81
C HIS A 93 -36.91 29.69 5.73
N ARG A 94 -37.55 29.11 4.71
CA ARG A 94 -37.49 27.68 4.43
C ARG A 94 -36.95 27.45 3.01
N PRO A 95 -35.63 27.27 2.85
CA PRO A 95 -35.08 26.95 1.55
C PRO A 95 -35.70 25.63 1.05
N PRO A 96 -36.01 25.51 -0.26
CA PRO A 96 -36.53 24.27 -0.81
C PRO A 96 -35.47 23.18 -0.68
N VAL A 97 -35.84 22.04 -0.09
CA VAL A 97 -34.97 20.87 0.08
C VAL A 97 -35.49 19.71 -0.76
N ASN A 98 -34.58 19.01 -1.43
CA ASN A 98 -34.89 17.75 -2.11
C ASN A 98 -34.19 16.64 -1.34
N GLY A 99 -34.91 15.95 -0.45
CA GLY A 99 -34.30 14.96 0.45
C GLY A 99 -33.50 13.87 -0.29
N ALA A 100 -34.04 13.35 -1.39
CA ALA A 100 -33.36 12.31 -2.17
C ALA A 100 -32.15 12.84 -2.96
N GLY A 101 -32.29 14.01 -3.60
CA GLY A 101 -31.20 14.64 -4.35
C GLY A 101 -30.05 15.09 -3.44
N ASP A 102 -30.38 15.67 -2.29
CA ASP A 102 -29.43 16.16 -1.30
C ASP A 102 -28.68 15.00 -0.63
N ALA A 103 -29.38 13.89 -0.35
CA ALA A 103 -28.74 12.69 0.18
C ALA A 103 -27.77 12.04 -0.80
N PHE A 104 -28.12 11.97 -2.10
CA PHE A 104 -27.23 11.43 -3.12
C PHE A 104 -25.99 12.31 -3.32
N GLU A 105 -26.16 13.64 -3.35
CA GLU A 105 -25.05 14.59 -3.40
C GLU A 105 -24.14 14.40 -2.17
N ALA A 106 -24.70 14.35 -0.96
CA ALA A 106 -23.95 14.14 0.27
C ALA A 106 -23.19 12.80 0.29
N LEU A 107 -23.83 11.71 -0.15
CA LEU A 107 -23.21 10.40 -0.25
C LEU A 107 -22.01 10.42 -1.21
N SER A 108 -22.18 11.01 -2.40
CA SER A 108 -21.10 11.10 -3.39
C SER A 108 -19.94 11.99 -2.91
N LEU A 109 -20.23 13.11 -2.25
CA LEU A 109 -19.21 13.98 -1.65
C LEU A 109 -18.46 13.27 -0.52
N ALA A 110 -19.16 12.50 0.30
CA ALA A 110 -18.55 11.72 1.37
C ALA A 110 -17.63 10.63 0.82
N THR A 111 -18.08 9.84 -0.16
CA THR A 111 -17.27 8.76 -0.73
C THR A 111 -16.04 9.30 -1.46
N LEU A 112 -16.16 10.41 -2.19
CA LEU A 112 -15.01 11.07 -2.82
C LEU A 112 -13.98 11.53 -1.80
N ASN A 113 -14.41 12.14 -0.69
CA ASN A 113 -13.49 12.60 0.36
C ASN A 113 -12.79 11.45 1.08
N VAL A 114 -13.52 10.36 1.41
CA VAL A 114 -12.93 9.18 2.06
C VAL A 114 -12.00 8.44 1.11
N CYS A 115 -12.42 8.22 -0.14
CA CYS A 115 -11.61 7.53 -1.14
C CYS A 115 -10.33 8.33 -1.46
N SER A 116 -10.44 9.64 -1.62
CA SER A 116 -9.28 10.50 -1.88
C SER A 116 -8.34 10.58 -0.67
N PHE A 117 -8.87 10.62 0.55
CA PHE A 117 -8.06 10.53 1.77
C PHE A 117 -7.33 9.18 1.83
N ALA A 118 -8.00 8.07 1.54
CA ALA A 118 -7.37 6.75 1.51
C ALA A 118 -6.22 6.68 0.49
N MET A 119 -6.41 7.21 -0.72
CA MET A 119 -5.36 7.28 -1.74
C MET A 119 -4.17 8.15 -1.28
N MET A 120 -4.45 9.33 -0.72
CA MET A 120 -3.42 10.22 -0.18
C MET A 120 -2.66 9.58 0.98
N ALA A 121 -3.38 8.97 1.94
CA ALA A 121 -2.79 8.30 3.10
C ALA A 121 -1.93 7.12 2.67
N THR A 122 -2.44 6.28 1.76
CA THR A 122 -1.67 5.15 1.21
C THR A 122 -0.42 5.64 0.47
N GLY A 123 -0.54 6.67 -0.36
CA GLY A 123 0.61 7.30 -1.01
C GLY A 123 1.61 7.89 -0.01
N GLY A 124 1.13 8.48 1.08
CA GLY A 124 1.93 9.04 2.17
C GLY A 124 2.71 7.98 2.94
N VAL A 125 2.06 6.87 3.28
CA VAL A 125 2.70 5.72 3.95
C VAL A 125 3.79 5.12 3.06
N LEU A 126 3.50 4.90 1.77
CA LEU A 126 4.48 4.37 0.82
C LEU A 126 5.67 5.32 0.61
N TYR A 127 5.42 6.63 0.59
CA TYR A 127 6.47 7.64 0.53
C TYR A 127 7.33 7.66 1.81
N ALA A 128 6.71 7.64 2.99
CA ALA A 128 7.41 7.70 4.28
C ALA A 128 8.30 6.48 4.54
N LEU A 129 7.88 5.30 4.09
CA LEU A 129 8.63 4.05 4.25
C LEU A 129 9.62 3.77 3.09
N ASP A 130 9.73 4.68 2.11
CA ASP A 130 10.51 4.52 0.87
C ASP A 130 10.22 3.19 0.13
N ILE A 131 8.94 2.78 0.10
CA ILE A 131 8.51 1.54 -0.56
C ILE A 131 8.15 1.87 -2.01
N ASN A 132 9.00 1.44 -2.94
CA ASN A 132 8.79 1.63 -4.38
C ASN A 132 8.32 0.35 -5.08
N SER A 133 8.53 -0.82 -4.46
CA SER A 133 8.21 -2.12 -5.01
C SER A 133 7.74 -3.13 -3.95
N VAL A 134 7.18 -4.25 -4.41
CA VAL A 134 6.78 -5.39 -3.54
C VAL A 134 8.00 -6.00 -2.82
N GLU A 135 9.17 -5.95 -3.45
CA GLU A 135 10.42 -6.44 -2.85
C GLU A 135 10.85 -5.56 -1.67
N ASP A 136 10.67 -4.24 -1.77
CA ASP A 136 10.94 -3.30 -0.66
C ASP A 136 9.99 -3.55 0.51
N MET A 137 8.71 -3.80 0.22
CA MET A 137 7.72 -4.18 1.23
C MET A 137 8.12 -5.48 1.94
N ARG A 138 8.53 -6.52 1.19
CA ARG A 138 8.98 -7.79 1.76
C ARG A 138 10.23 -7.62 2.63
N ARG A 139 11.18 -6.80 2.19
CA ARG A 139 12.39 -6.47 2.96
C ARG A 139 12.06 -5.71 4.23
N TYR A 140 11.14 -4.75 4.16
CA TYR A 140 10.68 -3.98 5.31
C TYR A 140 10.02 -4.89 6.36
N VAL A 141 9.08 -5.73 5.95
CA VAL A 141 8.41 -6.69 6.84
C VAL A 141 9.42 -7.65 7.48
N LYS A 142 10.34 -8.21 6.69
CA LYS A 142 11.37 -9.12 7.21
C LYS A 142 12.35 -8.44 8.16
N LYS A 143 12.65 -7.16 7.94
CA LYS A 143 13.51 -6.36 8.82
C LYS A 143 12.85 -6.11 10.17
N GLU A 144 11.56 -5.74 10.18
CA GLU A 144 10.82 -5.48 11.43
C GLU A 144 10.57 -6.78 12.23
N MET A 145 10.30 -7.89 11.55
CA MET A 145 10.03 -9.19 12.18
C MET A 145 11.28 -9.88 12.78
N GLY A 146 12.49 -9.34 12.53
CA GLY A 146 13.76 -9.90 13.01
C GLY A 146 14.14 -9.55 14.46
N THR A 147 13.36 -8.74 15.17
CA THR A 147 13.64 -8.29 16.56
C THR A 147 12.45 -8.61 17.47
N GLY A 148 12.03 -9.88 17.46
CA GLY A 148 10.77 -10.34 18.03
C GLY A 148 10.71 -10.36 19.56
N THR A 149 9.47 -10.36 20.05
CA THR A 149 8.93 -10.58 21.41
C THR A 149 8.52 -9.35 22.21
N VAL A 150 9.41 -8.41 22.55
CA VAL A 150 9.05 -7.35 23.53
C VAL A 150 8.11 -6.27 22.95
N ARG A 151 8.19 -5.97 21.65
CA ARG A 151 7.31 -4.96 21.02
C ARG A 151 5.93 -5.49 20.63
N ASP A 152 5.79 -6.80 20.42
CA ASP A 152 4.51 -7.35 19.96
C ASP A 152 3.43 -7.27 21.05
N GLU A 153 3.76 -7.59 22.31
CA GLU A 153 2.74 -7.53 23.38
C GLU A 153 2.22 -6.11 23.65
N GLU A 154 3.11 -5.11 23.63
CA GLU A 154 2.73 -3.71 23.87
C GLU A 154 1.90 -3.18 22.71
N VAL A 155 2.31 -3.46 21.47
CA VAL A 155 1.56 -3.08 20.26
C VAL A 155 0.21 -3.79 20.21
N GLU A 156 0.14 -5.08 20.56
CA GLU A 156 -1.12 -5.83 20.63
C GLU A 156 -2.10 -5.23 21.65
N LYS A 157 -1.60 -4.84 22.82
CA LYS A 157 -2.42 -4.20 23.85
C LYS A 157 -2.94 -2.83 23.39
N GLU A 158 -2.08 -2.01 22.78
CA GLU A 158 -2.47 -0.72 22.21
C GLU A 158 -3.52 -0.88 21.10
N VAL A 159 -3.36 -1.89 20.24
CA VAL A 159 -4.32 -2.23 19.20
C VAL A 159 -5.65 -2.62 19.82
N GLU A 160 -5.65 -3.42 20.87
CA GLU A 160 -6.87 -3.86 21.54
C GLU A 160 -7.61 -2.70 22.23
N GLU A 161 -6.89 -1.83 22.93
CA GLU A 161 -7.44 -0.61 23.54
C GLU A 161 -8.03 0.33 22.48
N TRP A 162 -7.36 0.45 21.33
CA TRP A 162 -7.86 1.22 20.20
C TRP A 162 -9.14 0.59 19.61
N VAL A 163 -9.16 -0.73 19.39
CA VAL A 163 -10.35 -1.43 18.88
C VAL A 163 -11.52 -1.28 19.85
N ALA A 164 -11.29 -1.48 21.16
CA ALA A 164 -12.31 -1.30 22.19
C ALA A 164 -12.88 0.12 22.19
N LYS A 165 -12.04 1.13 21.95
CA LYS A 165 -12.45 2.53 21.86
C LYS A 165 -13.27 2.85 20.60
N VAL A 166 -12.97 2.21 19.47
CA VAL A 166 -13.60 2.51 18.17
C VAL A 166 -14.84 1.64 17.90
N LEU A 167 -14.76 0.33 18.11
CA LEU A 167 -15.84 -0.64 17.86
C LEU A 167 -16.71 -0.89 19.11
N GLY A 168 -16.26 -0.43 20.27
CA GLY A 168 -16.93 -0.61 21.55
C GLY A 168 -16.36 -1.78 22.36
N GLU A 169 -16.55 -1.68 23.68
CA GLU A 169 -15.93 -2.56 24.68
C GLU A 169 -16.21 -4.05 24.44
N LYS A 170 -17.38 -4.38 23.87
CA LYS A 170 -17.76 -5.77 23.57
C LYS A 170 -16.90 -6.42 22.50
N PHE A 171 -16.48 -5.68 21.47
CA PHE A 171 -15.58 -6.20 20.45
C PHE A 171 -14.15 -6.32 20.97
N GLY A 172 -13.70 -5.42 21.85
CA GLY A 172 -12.40 -5.57 22.53
C GLY A 172 -12.33 -6.83 23.38
N VAL A 173 -13.40 -7.11 24.15
CA VAL A 173 -13.51 -8.32 24.97
C VAL A 173 -13.58 -9.59 24.12
N GLU A 174 -14.24 -9.57 22.96
CA GLU A 174 -14.23 -10.71 22.02
C GLU A 174 -12.84 -10.98 21.44
N LEU A 175 -12.09 -9.94 21.09
CA LEU A 175 -10.71 -10.04 20.58
C LEU A 175 -9.75 -10.62 21.63
N LYS A 176 -9.85 -10.18 22.90
CA LYS A 176 -9.14 -10.80 24.03
C LYS A 176 -9.45 -12.27 24.17
N LYS A 177 -10.73 -12.63 24.11
CA LYS A 177 -11.19 -14.01 24.27
C LYS A 177 -10.72 -14.92 23.13
N GLU A 178 -10.59 -14.41 21.91
CA GLU A 178 -9.99 -15.15 20.80
C GLU A 178 -8.48 -15.33 21.01
N LYS A 179 -7.76 -14.29 21.43
CA LYS A 179 -6.33 -14.37 21.77
C LYS A 179 -6.07 -15.43 22.84
N GLU A 180 -6.82 -15.42 23.95
CA GLU A 180 -6.67 -16.37 25.05
C GLU A 180 -6.91 -17.83 24.60
N LYS A 181 -7.85 -18.05 23.67
CA LYS A 181 -8.10 -19.36 23.08
C LYS A 181 -6.97 -19.83 22.17
N GLU A 182 -6.39 -18.93 21.38
CA GLU A 182 -5.24 -19.26 20.52
C GLU A 182 -4.01 -19.63 21.37
N THR A 183 -3.72 -18.88 22.44
CA THR A 183 -2.63 -19.22 23.37
C THR A 183 -2.86 -20.55 24.08
N GLY A 184 -4.08 -20.84 24.55
CA GLY A 184 -4.39 -22.12 25.22
C GLY A 184 -4.38 -23.34 24.28
N ASN A 185 -4.68 -23.16 22.99
CA ASN A 185 -4.65 -24.23 21.99
C ASN A 185 -3.22 -24.55 21.50
N VAL A 186 -2.30 -23.60 21.60
CA VAL A 186 -0.87 -23.83 21.32
C VAL A 186 -0.21 -24.65 22.43
N GLU A 187 -0.64 -24.47 23.68
CA GLU A 187 -0.13 -25.20 24.84
C GLU A 187 -0.58 -26.67 24.87
N GLY A 188 -1.79 -26.99 24.39
CA GLY A 188 -2.34 -28.35 24.36
C GLY A 188 -1.93 -29.23 23.17
N LYS A 189 -1.12 -28.74 22.22
CA LYS A 189 -0.68 -29.48 21.03
C LYS A 189 0.80 -29.91 21.09
N GLY A 190 1.46 -29.64 22.21
CA GLY A 190 2.86 -29.95 22.48
C GLY A 190 3.10 -31.15 23.40
N GLU A 191 2.06 -31.85 23.84
CA GLU A 191 2.15 -33.10 24.62
C GLU A 191 1.79 -34.35 23.81
#